data_AF-A0ABD5YWI8-F1
#
_entry.id   AF-A0ABD5YWI8-F1
#
_cell.length_a   1.000
_cell.length_b   1.000
_cell.length_c   1.000
_cell.angle_alpha   90.00
_cell.angle_beta   90.00
_cell.angle_gamma   90.00
#
_symmetry.space_group_name_H-M   'P 1'
#
loop_
_entity.id
_entity.type
_entity.pdbx_description
1 polymer ?
#
loop_
_entity_poly.entity_id
_entity_poly.type
_entity_poly.pdbx_seq_one_letter_code
_entity_poly.pdbx_strand_id
1 'polypeptide(L)'
;MDIKVNEKFDIIFGDRNDLEIVEGRAEFEQRIAVRTIAYYHEVIGKNLSNEEILGLIELQAQRVAADQPELDSLASITAEFAPNKPNTVNLTLTYDNGDEVDFTFSE
;
A
#
# COMPACT_ATOMS: atom_id res chain seq x y z
N MET A 1 -3.14 -1.54 -16.09
CA MET A 1 -2.61 -0.19 -16.36
C MET A 1 -3.28 0.80 -15.41
N ASP A 2 -2.51 1.71 -14.81
CA ASP A 2 -3.03 2.78 -13.94
C ASP A 2 -2.26 4.10 -14.12
N ILE A 3 -2.85 5.24 -13.73
CA ILE A 3 -2.16 6.54 -13.74
C ILE A 3 -1.19 6.57 -12.57
N LYS A 4 0.06 6.94 -12.82
CA LYS A 4 1.08 7.03 -11.77
C LYS A 4 0.74 8.14 -10.79
N VAL A 5 0.82 7.83 -9.50
CA VAL A 5 0.69 8.81 -8.42
C VAL A 5 1.94 8.86 -7.55
N ASN A 6 2.18 10.01 -6.91
CA ASN A 6 3.23 10.13 -5.91
C ASN A 6 2.74 9.63 -4.52
N GLU A 7 3.61 9.71 -3.51
CA GLU A 7 3.33 9.35 -2.11
C GLU A 7 2.16 10.14 -1.47
N LYS A 8 1.74 11.25 -2.09
CA LYS A 8 0.61 12.09 -1.66
C LYS A 8 -0.65 11.89 -2.50
N PHE A 9 -0.64 10.91 -3.41
CA PHE A 9 -1.70 10.67 -4.40
C PHE A 9 -1.89 11.79 -5.44
N ASP A 10 -0.89 12.65 -5.62
CA ASP A 10 -0.91 13.59 -6.74
C ASP A 10 -0.57 12.86 -8.03
N ILE A 11 -1.31 13.19 -9.09
CA ILE A 11 -1.01 12.72 -10.45
C ILE A 11 0.33 13.29 -10.90
N ILE A 12 1.23 12.42 -11.36
CA ILE A 12 2.53 12.84 -11.90
C ILE A 12 2.38 13.12 -13.39
N PHE A 13 2.78 14.32 -13.81
CA PHE A 13 2.96 14.68 -15.21
C PHE A 13 4.41 14.45 -15.61
N GLY A 14 4.61 13.77 -16.74
CA GLY A 14 5.93 13.55 -17.33
C GLY A 14 6.49 14.83 -17.95
N ASP A 15 7.76 14.77 -18.38
CA ASP A 15 8.51 15.89 -18.97
C ASP A 15 7.83 16.52 -20.20
N ARG A 16 6.87 15.82 -20.82
CA ARG A 16 6.13 16.27 -22.01
C ARG A 16 4.70 16.74 -21.68
N ASN A 17 4.39 16.94 -20.40
CA ASN A 17 3.03 17.22 -19.88
C ASN A 17 2.01 16.11 -20.21
N ASP A 18 2.47 14.88 -20.37
CA ASP A 18 1.63 13.69 -20.47
C ASP A 18 1.40 13.04 -19.09
N LEU A 19 0.33 12.25 -18.98
CA LEU A 19 0.07 11.45 -17.78
C LEU A 19 1.05 10.29 -17.75
N GLU A 20 1.82 10.18 -16.67
CA GLU A 20 2.62 8.98 -16.46
C GLU A 20 1.71 7.79 -16.12
N ILE A 21 2.05 6.64 -16.66
CA ILE A 21 1.28 5.39 -16.51
C ILE A 21 2.19 4.35 -15.87
N VAL A 22 1.61 3.54 -14.98
CA VAL A 22 2.26 2.35 -14.39
C VAL A 22 1.58 1.08 -14.86
N GLU A 23 2.39 0.02 -15.02
CA GLU A 23 1.96 -1.30 -15.46
C GLU A 23 2.73 -2.39 -14.70
N GLY A 24 2.17 -3.62 -14.67
CA GLY A 24 2.81 -4.78 -14.05
C GLY A 24 3.04 -4.60 -12.55
N ARG A 25 4.26 -4.89 -12.07
CA ARG A 25 4.62 -4.81 -10.64
C ARG A 25 4.37 -3.42 -10.04
N ALA A 26 4.72 -2.36 -10.76
CA ALA A 26 4.54 -0.99 -10.26
C ALA A 26 3.06 -0.60 -10.13
N GLU A 27 2.21 -1.05 -11.06
CA GLU A 27 0.76 -0.86 -10.95
C GLU A 27 0.20 -1.59 -9.73
N PHE A 28 0.63 -2.83 -9.51
CA PHE A 28 0.18 -3.64 -8.39
C PHE A 28 0.57 -3.04 -7.04
N GLU A 29 1.84 -2.65 -6.89
CA GLU A 29 2.35 -1.96 -5.72
C GLU A 29 1.56 -0.68 -5.44
N GLN A 30 1.34 0.14 -6.47
CA GLN A 30 0.53 1.36 -6.36
C GLN A 30 -0.91 1.03 -5.93
N ARG A 31 -1.52 0.00 -6.48
CA ARG A 31 -2.90 -0.39 -6.16
C ARG A 31 -3.04 -0.85 -4.71
N ILE A 32 -2.08 -1.64 -4.20
CA ILE A 32 -2.02 -2.04 -2.79
C ILE A 32 -1.89 -0.79 -1.93
N ALA A 33 -0.94 0.09 -2.22
CA ALA A 33 -0.74 1.31 -1.45
C ALA A 33 -2.01 2.17 -1.40
N VAL A 34 -2.59 2.52 -2.57
CA VAL A 34 -3.79 3.36 -2.67
C VAL A 34 -4.96 2.78 -1.88
N ARG A 35 -5.29 1.51 -2.11
CA ARG A 35 -6.47 0.89 -1.48
C ARG A 35 -6.27 0.66 0.02
N THR A 36 -5.06 0.34 0.44
CA THR A 36 -4.75 0.10 1.85
C THR A 36 -4.72 1.41 2.63
N ILE A 37 -4.18 2.49 2.06
CA ILE A 37 -4.21 3.83 2.67
C ILE A 37 -5.64 4.35 2.78
N ALA A 38 -6.45 4.23 1.72
CA ALA A 38 -7.84 4.64 1.77
C ALA A 38 -8.58 3.91 2.90
N TYR A 39 -8.37 2.61 3.02
CA TYR A 39 -8.95 1.80 4.10
C TYR A 39 -8.41 2.16 5.49
N TYR A 40 -7.11 2.48 5.61
CA TYR A 40 -6.51 2.97 6.85
C TYR A 40 -7.24 4.21 7.37
N HIS A 41 -7.48 5.20 6.51
CA HIS A 41 -8.23 6.40 6.87
C HIS A 41 -9.70 6.12 7.25
N GLU A 42 -10.28 5.02 6.78
CA GLU A 42 -11.62 4.59 7.19
C GLU A 42 -11.63 3.91 8.56
N VAL A 43 -10.56 3.21 8.96
CA VAL A 43 -10.51 2.45 10.21
C VAL A 43 -9.87 3.20 11.36
N ILE A 44 -8.96 4.13 11.08
CA ILE A 44 -8.31 4.94 12.11
C ILE A 44 -9.32 5.84 12.83
N GLY A 45 -9.18 5.97 14.14
CA GLY A 45 -10.11 6.73 14.98
C GLY A 45 -11.40 5.99 15.34
N LYS A 46 -11.63 4.78 14.81
CA LYS A 46 -12.62 3.86 15.40
C LYS A 46 -12.10 3.36 16.75
N ASN A 47 -13.00 2.99 17.67
CA ASN A 47 -12.66 2.39 18.97
C ASN A 47 -12.09 0.97 18.79
N LEU A 48 -10.94 0.87 18.13
CA LEU A 48 -10.18 -0.34 17.83
C LEU A 48 -8.79 -0.20 18.47
N SER A 49 -8.24 -1.33 18.92
CA SER A 49 -6.85 -1.42 19.35
C SER A 49 -5.89 -1.33 18.17
N ASN A 50 -4.63 -1.01 18.45
CA ASN A 50 -3.58 -0.98 17.44
C ASN A 50 -3.43 -2.33 16.73
N GLU A 51 -3.47 -3.45 17.46
CA GLU A 51 -3.37 -4.80 16.88
C GLU A 51 -4.54 -5.09 15.93
N GLU A 52 -5.77 -4.68 16.28
CA GLU A 52 -6.93 -4.82 15.39
C GLU A 52 -6.78 -3.96 14.13
N ILE A 53 -6.27 -2.73 14.25
CA ILE A 53 -6.02 -1.85 13.11
C ILE A 53 -5.00 -2.49 12.17
N LEU A 54 -3.85 -2.96 12.68
CA LEU A 54 -2.82 -3.62 11.86
C LEU A 54 -3.35 -4.86 11.17
N GLY A 55 -4.05 -5.75 11.90
CA GLY A 55 -4.63 -6.95 11.31
C GLY A 55 -5.67 -6.65 10.22
N LEU A 56 -6.46 -5.58 10.37
CA LEU A 56 -7.38 -5.12 9.34
C LEU A 56 -6.66 -4.56 8.11
N ILE A 57 -5.57 -3.82 8.31
CA ILE A 57 -4.73 -3.29 7.22
C ILE A 57 -4.09 -4.43 6.43
N GLU A 58 -3.48 -5.40 7.12
CA GLU A 58 -2.87 -6.58 6.48
C GLU A 58 -3.91 -7.39 5.71
N LEU A 59 -5.06 -7.66 6.31
CA LEU A 59 -6.15 -8.37 5.64
C LEU A 59 -6.63 -7.62 4.39
N GLN A 60 -6.72 -6.29 4.45
CA GLN A 60 -7.10 -5.50 3.30
C GLN A 60 -6.04 -5.56 2.19
N ALA A 61 -4.76 -5.41 2.52
CA ALA A 61 -3.67 -5.51 1.56
C ALA A 61 -3.63 -6.90 0.90
N GLN A 62 -3.84 -7.97 1.68
CA GLN A 62 -3.95 -9.34 1.17
C GLN A 62 -5.14 -9.52 0.22
N ARG A 63 -6.30 -8.93 0.51
CA ARG A 63 -7.45 -8.97 -0.40
C ARG A 63 -7.15 -8.27 -1.72
N VAL A 64 -6.53 -7.09 -1.65
CA VAL A 64 -6.14 -6.34 -2.85
C VAL A 64 -5.12 -7.13 -3.68
N ALA A 65 -4.17 -7.80 -3.02
CA ALA A 65 -3.22 -8.67 -3.70
C ALA A 65 -3.89 -9.87 -4.37
N ALA A 66 -4.82 -10.54 -3.68
CA ALA A 66 -5.54 -11.71 -4.19
C ALA A 66 -6.44 -11.39 -5.41
N ASP A 67 -6.92 -10.16 -5.54
CA ASP A 67 -7.70 -9.70 -6.70
C ASP A 67 -6.85 -9.59 -7.99
N GLN A 68 -5.51 -9.65 -7.90
CA GLN A 68 -4.59 -9.64 -9.04
C GLN A 68 -3.64 -10.86 -9.00
N PRO A 69 -4.11 -12.03 -9.49
CA PRO A 69 -3.30 -13.26 -9.51
C PRO A 69 -2.10 -13.22 -10.46
N GLU A 70 -1.88 -12.13 -11.20
CA GLU A 70 -0.80 -12.03 -12.19
C GLU A 70 0.58 -11.78 -11.56
N LEU A 71 0.65 -11.52 -10.25
CA LEU A 71 1.90 -11.37 -9.49
C LEU A 71 1.98 -12.47 -8.42
N ASP A 72 2.19 -13.71 -8.88
CA ASP A 72 2.46 -14.92 -8.10
C ASP A 72 3.73 -14.85 -7.21
N SER A 73 4.30 -13.66 -7.00
CA SER A 73 5.62 -13.47 -6.38
C SER A 73 5.59 -12.86 -4.99
N LEU A 74 4.44 -12.67 -4.33
CA LEU A 74 4.38 -12.17 -2.95
C LEU A 74 4.50 -13.31 -1.93
N ALA A 75 5.51 -13.24 -1.08
CA ALA A 75 5.73 -14.15 0.04
C ALA A 75 4.91 -13.74 1.28
N SER A 76 4.92 -12.44 1.62
CA SER A 76 4.22 -11.93 2.80
C SER A 76 3.87 -10.44 2.70
N ILE A 77 2.88 -10.04 3.50
CA ILE A 77 2.49 -8.65 3.72
C ILE A 77 2.40 -8.44 5.23
N THR A 78 3.15 -7.47 5.76
CA THR A 78 3.18 -7.15 7.20
C THR A 78 2.93 -5.68 7.43
N ALA A 79 2.19 -5.34 8.49
CA ALA A 79 1.95 -3.96 8.88
C ALA A 79 2.41 -3.71 10.32
N GLU A 80 3.11 -2.60 10.54
CA GLU A 80 3.59 -2.20 11.87
C GLU A 80 3.37 -0.70 12.11
N PHE A 81 3.08 -0.33 13.36
CA PHE A 81 3.09 1.09 13.72
C PHE A 81 4.52 1.62 13.82
N ALA A 82 4.76 2.80 13.27
CA ALA A 82 6.04 3.45 13.38
C ALA A 82 6.33 3.84 14.84
N PRO A 83 7.46 3.40 15.43
CA PRO A 83 7.70 3.48 16.88
C PRO A 83 7.77 4.92 17.43
N ASN A 84 8.03 5.91 16.57
CA ASN A 84 8.19 7.32 16.93
C ASN A 84 7.24 8.27 16.19
N LYS A 85 6.22 7.74 15.50
CA LYS A 85 5.24 8.57 14.79
C LYS A 85 3.83 8.07 15.13
N PRO A 86 3.04 8.85 15.90
CA PRO A 86 1.67 8.45 16.22
C PRO A 86 0.88 8.33 14.92
N ASN A 87 -0.08 7.40 14.88
CA ASN A 87 -0.96 7.21 13.74
C ASN A 87 -0.17 7.11 12.42
N THR A 88 0.92 6.36 12.44
CA THR A 88 1.72 6.08 11.26
C THR A 88 1.95 4.59 11.16
N VAL A 89 1.60 3.99 10.03
CA VAL A 89 1.74 2.57 9.75
C VAL A 89 2.73 2.37 8.61
N ASN A 90 3.65 1.44 8.77
CA ASN A 90 4.49 0.93 7.71
C ASN A 90 3.92 -0.39 7.22
N LEU A 91 3.67 -0.52 5.93
CA LEU A 91 3.29 -1.74 5.26
C LEU A 91 4.46 -2.22 4.41
N THR A 92 4.91 -3.44 4.67
CA THR A 92 6.00 -4.06 3.92
C THR A 92 5.43 -5.20 3.08
N LEU A 93 5.73 -5.17 1.78
CA LEU A 93 5.50 -6.27 0.85
C LEU A 93 6.81 -7.01 0.63
N THR A 94 6.85 -8.28 1.00
CA THR A 94 8.00 -9.16 0.75
C THR A 94 7.67 -10.08 -0.41
N TYR A 95 8.53 -10.11 -1.41
CA TYR A 95 8.42 -10.98 -2.57
C TYR A 95 9.21 -12.28 -2.35
N ASP A 96 8.86 -13.35 -3.08
CA ASP A 96 9.51 -14.67 -2.99
C ASP A 96 11.00 -14.65 -3.33
N ASN A 97 11.44 -13.67 -4.13
CA ASN A 97 12.85 -13.45 -4.44
C ASN A 97 13.62 -12.73 -3.32
N GLY A 98 12.93 -12.34 -2.23
CA GLY A 98 13.48 -11.57 -1.12
C GLY A 98 13.48 -10.06 -1.35
N ASP A 99 12.92 -9.54 -2.45
CA ASP A 99 12.74 -8.11 -2.61
C ASP A 99 11.68 -7.60 -1.62
N GLU A 100 11.91 -6.42 -1.08
CA GLU A 100 10.97 -5.75 -0.19
C GLU A 100 10.59 -4.38 -0.74
N VAL A 101 9.33 -4.01 -0.56
CA VAL A 101 8.82 -2.68 -0.85
C VAL A 101 8.01 -2.19 0.34
N ASP A 102 8.37 -1.02 0.84
CA ASP A 102 7.74 -0.39 1.99
C ASP A 102 6.86 0.77 1.58
N PHE A 103 5.70 0.87 2.23
CA PHE A 103 4.83 2.03 2.15
C PHE A 103 4.57 2.56 3.56
N THR A 104 4.75 3.87 3.75
CA THR A 104 4.42 4.53 5.01
C THR A 104 3.15 5.34 4.85
N PHE A 105 2.21 5.14 5.77
CA PHE A 105 0.91 5.80 5.81
C PHE A 105 0.83 6.62 7.09
N SER A 106 0.30 7.83 7.04
CA SER A 106 0.07 8.67 8.22
C SER A 106 -1.25 9.42 8.11
N GLU A 107 -1.85 9.75 9.26
CA GLU A 107 -2.95 10.72 9.36
C GLU A 107 -2.51 12.15 8.97
#